data_AF-A0A355C3C8-F1
#
_entry.id   AF-A0A355C3C8-F1
#
_cell.length_a   1.000
_cell.length_b   1.000
_cell.length_c   1.000
_cell.angle_alpha   90.00
_cell.angle_beta   90.00
_cell.angle_gamma   90.00
#
_symmetry.space_group_name_H-M   'P 1'
#
loop_
_entity.id
_entity.type
_entity.pdbx_description
1 polymer ?
#
loop_
_entity_poly.entity_id
_entity_poly.type
_entity_poly.pdbx_seq_one_letter_code
_entity_poly.pdbx_strand_id
1 'polypeptide(L)'
;NLPMYSGDVWRVTWGTLFLVGSIGLLFVELIRSTRVGTASITNHLLSFLVFVVALLLFILAPGFGNSTYFLFLAMAFLDPMAGLVVTTVAARRDLAVGDVSGAA
;
A
#
# COMPACT_ATOMS: atom_id res chain seq x y z
N ASN A 1 -15.77 -22.64 -5.62
CA ASN A 1 -17.01 -22.27 -4.91
C ASN A 1 -17.02 -22.93 -3.55
N LEU A 2 -16.72 -22.16 -2.51
CA LEU A 2 -16.64 -22.64 -1.13
C LEU A 2 -17.97 -22.35 -0.42
N PRO A 3 -18.67 -23.38 0.08
CA PRO A 3 -19.90 -23.18 0.84
C PRO A 3 -19.56 -22.52 2.19
N MET A 4 -20.31 -21.48 2.54
CA MET A 4 -20.17 -20.75 3.80
C MET A 4 -21.25 -21.19 4.80
N TYR A 5 -20.95 -21.04 6.09
CA TYR A 5 -21.92 -21.34 7.15
C TYR A 5 -23.19 -20.47 7.08
N SER A 6 -23.07 -19.26 6.48
CA SER A 6 -24.22 -18.39 6.22
C SER A 6 -25.20 -18.94 5.17
N GLY A 7 -24.87 -20.05 4.49
CA GLY A 7 -25.64 -20.59 3.37
C GLY A 7 -25.25 -20.01 2.01
N ASP A 8 -24.43 -18.95 2.00
CA ASP A 8 -23.87 -18.39 0.77
C ASP A 8 -22.75 -19.25 0.19
N VAL A 9 -22.49 -19.06 -1.09
CA VAL A 9 -21.38 -19.70 -1.80
C VAL A 9 -20.33 -18.66 -2.14
N TRP A 10 -19.19 -18.72 -1.47
CA TRP A 10 -18.06 -17.85 -1.80
C TRP A 10 -17.42 -18.30 -3.12
N ARG A 11 -17.50 -17.43 -4.11
CA ARG A 11 -16.92 -17.65 -5.45
C ARG A 11 -15.47 -17.18 -5.47
N VAL A 12 -14.57 -18.06 -5.04
CA VAL A 12 -13.13 -17.84 -5.16
C VAL A 12 -12.73 -17.91 -6.64
N THR A 13 -12.18 -16.80 -7.14
CA THR A 13 -11.60 -16.72 -8.48
C THR A 13 -10.09 -16.51 -8.37
N TRP A 14 -9.37 -16.66 -9.48
CA TRP A 14 -7.94 -16.29 -9.54
C TRP A 14 -7.72 -14.83 -9.15
N GLY A 15 -8.62 -13.93 -9.52
CA GLY A 15 -8.59 -12.54 -9.08
C GLY A 15 -8.70 -12.42 -7.56
N THR A 16 -9.59 -13.18 -6.94
CA THR A 16 -9.75 -13.20 -5.47
C THR A 16 -8.45 -13.62 -4.78
N LEU A 17 -7.80 -14.68 -5.26
CA LEU A 17 -6.53 -15.16 -4.71
C LEU A 17 -5.40 -14.14 -4.91
N PHE A 18 -5.32 -13.54 -6.10
CA PHE A 18 -4.38 -12.46 -6.40
C PHE A 18 -4.56 -11.28 -5.43
N LEU A 19 -5.80 -10.81 -5.24
CA LEU A 19 -6.08 -9.69 -4.35
C LEU A 19 -5.73 -10.01 -2.90
N VAL A 20 -6.08 -11.21 -2.41
CA VAL A 20 -5.70 -11.66 -1.06
C VAL A 20 -4.18 -11.70 -0.89
N GLY A 21 -3.44 -12.20 -1.89
CA GLY A 21 -1.98 -12.19 -1.88
C GLY A 21 -1.41 -10.77 -1.84
N SER A 22 -1.94 -9.86 -2.66
CA SER A 22 -1.54 -8.45 -2.68
C SER A 22 -1.82 -7.74 -1.36
N ILE A 23 -2.93 -8.05 -0.69
CA ILE A 23 -3.21 -7.56 0.67
C ILE A 23 -2.13 -8.03 1.64
N GLY A 24 -1.71 -9.29 1.56
CA GLY A 24 -0.62 -9.83 2.37
C GLY A 24 0.71 -9.12 2.15
N LEU A 25 1.07 -8.81 0.90
CA LEU A 25 2.27 -8.04 0.56
C LEU A 25 2.21 -6.61 1.11
N LEU A 26 1.06 -5.94 0.96
CA LEU A 26 0.85 -4.60 1.54
C LEU A 26 1.01 -4.62 3.06
N PHE A 27 0.58 -5.68 3.75
CA PHE A 27 0.78 -5.82 5.18
C PHE A 27 2.28 -5.91 5.55
N VAL A 28 3.07 -6.64 4.75
CA VAL A 28 4.53 -6.71 4.93
C VAL A 28 5.18 -5.34 4.71
N GLU A 29 4.77 -4.61 3.68
CA GLU A 29 5.26 -3.24 3.41
C GLU A 29 4.89 -2.29 4.55
N LEU A 30 3.67 -2.37 5.07
CA LEU A 30 3.21 -1.56 6.20
C LEU A 30 4.06 -1.78 7.46
N ILE A 31 4.33 -3.05 7.81
CA ILE A 31 5.22 -3.37 8.94
C ILE A 31 6.62 -2.79 8.69
N ARG A 32 7.14 -2.91 7.47
CA ARG A 32 8.47 -2.40 7.12
C ARG A 32 8.53 -0.87 7.19
N SER A 33 7.44 -0.19 6.82
CA SER A 33 7.29 1.27 6.87
C SER A 33 7.39 1.83 8.30
N THR A 34 7.00 1.06 9.32
CA THR A 34 7.11 1.49 10.73
C THR A 34 8.54 1.46 11.30
N ARG A 35 9.51 0.85 10.60
CA ARG A 35 10.91 0.83 11.05
C ARG A 35 11.63 2.07 10.54
N VAL A 36 12.02 2.95 11.48
CA VAL A 36 12.80 4.17 11.20
C VAL A 36 14.22 3.79 10.76
N GLY A 37 14.58 4.04 9.50
CA GLY A 37 15.93 3.79 8.95
C GLY A 37 16.00 3.93 7.42
N THR A 38 17.21 3.91 6.84
CA THR A 38 17.52 4.11 5.40
C THR A 38 16.75 3.19 4.44
N ALA A 39 16.21 2.07 4.94
CA ALA A 39 15.32 1.18 4.21
C ALA A 39 13.96 1.81 3.83
N SER A 40 13.56 2.91 4.50
CA SER A 40 12.28 3.60 4.29
C SER A 40 12.16 4.21 2.88
N ILE A 41 13.25 4.76 2.33
CA ILE A 41 13.26 5.38 0.99
C ILE A 41 13.12 4.33 -0.12
N THR A 42 13.79 3.18 0.02
CA THR A 42 13.71 2.10 -0.99
C THR A 42 12.33 1.47 -1.03
N ASN A 43 11.67 1.31 0.13
CA ASN A 43 10.30 0.83 0.20
C ASN A 43 9.36 1.79 -0.55
N HIS A 44 9.51 3.10 -0.32
CA HIS A 44 8.69 4.11 -0.97
C HIS A 44 8.78 4.10 -2.50
N LEU A 45 10.00 3.99 -3.03
CA LEU A 45 10.24 3.95 -4.48
C LEU A 45 9.74 2.65 -5.11
N LEU A 46 9.86 1.51 -4.41
CA LEU A 46 9.37 0.23 -4.89
C LEU A 46 7.84 0.23 -5.01
N SER A 47 7.14 0.67 -3.97
CA SER A 47 5.69 0.77 -3.96
C SER A 47 5.17 1.78 -4.99
N PHE A 48 5.87 2.90 -5.16
CA PHE A 48 5.54 3.88 -6.21
C PHE A 48 5.70 3.30 -7.62
N LEU A 49 6.76 2.53 -7.87
CA LEU A 49 6.94 1.84 -9.15
C LEU A 49 5.83 0.81 -9.39
N VAL A 50 5.49 0.00 -8.38
CA VAL A 50 4.38 -0.97 -8.45
C VAL A 50 3.06 -0.26 -8.78
N PHE A 51 2.78 0.88 -8.13
CA PHE A 51 1.60 1.68 -8.43
C PHE A 51 1.57 2.16 -9.89
N VAL A 52 2.67 2.72 -10.41
CA VAL A 52 2.74 3.21 -11.79
C VAL A 52 2.54 2.07 -12.79
N VAL A 53 3.21 0.94 -12.62
CA VAL A 53 3.04 -0.23 -13.50
C VAL A 53 1.61 -0.75 -13.42
N ALA A 54 1.04 -0.86 -12.21
CA ALA A 54 -0.33 -1.31 -12.01
C ALA A 54 -1.34 -0.38 -12.71
N LEU A 55 -1.15 0.94 -12.61
CA LEU A 55 -1.99 1.94 -13.26
C LEU A 55 -1.92 1.82 -14.78
N LEU A 56 -0.72 1.68 -15.33
CA LEU A 56 -0.54 1.51 -16.78
C LEU A 56 -1.20 0.23 -17.27
N LEU A 57 -1.06 -0.88 -16.55
CA LEU A 57 -1.75 -2.13 -16.89
C LEU A 57 -3.28 -1.98 -16.82
N PHE A 58 -3.81 -1.27 -15.83
CA PHE A 58 -5.25 -1.05 -15.71
C PHE A 58 -5.84 -0.27 -16.90
N ILE A 59 -5.11 0.74 -17.40
CA ILE A 59 -5.58 1.62 -18.48
C ILE A 59 -5.28 1.03 -19.86
N LEU A 60 -4.09 0.44 -20.04
CA LEU A 60 -3.57 0.07 -21.36
C LEU A 60 -3.72 -1.40 -21.70
N ALA A 61 -3.73 -2.30 -20.70
CA ALA A 61 -3.70 -3.73 -20.96
C ALA A 61 -5.11 -4.36 -20.96
N PRO A 62 -5.47 -5.15 -21.98
CA PRO A 62 -6.76 -5.83 -22.03
C PRO A 62 -6.88 -6.85 -20.89
N GLY A 63 -8.08 -6.95 -20.31
CA GLY A 63 -8.37 -7.89 -19.21
C GLY A 63 -8.12 -7.34 -17.80
N PHE A 64 -7.44 -6.21 -17.66
CA PHE A 64 -7.14 -5.60 -16.35
C PHE A 64 -8.24 -4.65 -15.85
N GLY A 65 -9.17 -4.22 -16.71
CA GLY A 65 -10.30 -3.34 -16.38
C GLY A 65 -11.41 -4.00 -15.56
N ASN A 66 -11.09 -4.62 -14.42
CA ASN A 66 -12.06 -5.28 -13.54
C ASN A 66 -11.92 -4.79 -12.09
N SER A 67 -12.99 -4.95 -11.29
CA SER A 67 -13.05 -4.45 -9.92
C SER A 67 -11.97 -5.02 -9.00
N THR A 68 -11.56 -6.28 -9.21
CA THR A 68 -10.52 -6.90 -8.39
C THR A 68 -9.18 -6.20 -8.59
N TYR A 69 -8.83 -5.95 -9.85
CA TYR A 69 -7.59 -5.26 -10.18
C TYR A 69 -7.64 -3.77 -9.81
N PHE A 70 -8.81 -3.15 -9.91
CA PHE A 70 -9.01 -1.78 -9.40
C PHE A 70 -8.77 -1.67 -7.89
N LEU A 71 -9.25 -2.64 -7.09
CA LEU A 71 -8.97 -2.66 -5.65
C LEU A 71 -7.49 -2.84 -5.37
N PHE A 72 -6.81 -3.70 -6.12
CA PHE A 72 -5.35 -3.83 -6.06
C PHE A 72 -4.65 -2.50 -6.40
N LEU A 73 -5.07 -1.81 -7.46
CA LEU A 73 -4.54 -0.50 -7.84
C LEU A 73 -4.75 0.55 -6.74
N ALA A 74 -5.94 0.61 -6.16
CA ALA A 74 -6.24 1.51 -5.04
C ALA A 74 -5.34 1.22 -3.83
N MET A 75 -5.10 -0.06 -3.52
CA MET A 75 -4.16 -0.45 -2.46
C MET A 75 -2.74 0.01 -2.76
N ALA A 76 -2.25 -0.24 -3.99
CA ALA A 76 -0.92 0.18 -4.43
C ALA A 76 -0.74 1.71 -4.41
N PHE A 77 -1.82 2.48 -4.60
CA PHE A 77 -1.82 3.94 -4.47
C PHE A 77 -1.71 4.42 -3.01
N LEU A 78 -2.40 3.75 -2.09
CA LEU A 78 -2.47 4.17 -0.69
C LEU A 78 -1.15 4.00 0.06
N ASP A 79 -0.34 3.00 -0.29
CA ASP A 79 0.95 2.75 0.37
C ASP A 79 1.95 3.93 0.26
N PRO A 80 2.30 4.44 -0.94
CA PRO A 80 3.13 5.63 -1.07
C PRO A 80 2.47 6.88 -0.47
N MET A 81 1.14 7.04 -0.53
CA MET A 81 0.47 8.18 0.12
C MET A 81 0.68 8.19 1.63
N ALA A 82 0.55 7.04 2.29
CA ALA A 82 0.79 6.91 3.73
C ALA A 82 2.25 7.24 4.09
N GLY A 83 3.20 6.78 3.28
CA GLY A 83 4.62 7.10 3.44
C GLY A 83 4.90 8.60 3.44
N LEU A 84 4.34 9.35 2.48
CA LEU A 84 4.52 10.81 2.37
C LEU A 84 3.91 11.57 3.56
N VAL A 85 2.78 11.09 4.09
CA VAL A 85 2.14 11.68 5.28
C VAL A 85 3.03 11.50 6.50
N VAL A 86 3.57 10.30 6.72
CA VAL A 86 4.46 10.00 7.87
C VAL A 86 5.73 10.85 7.83
N THR A 87 6.39 10.98 6.67
CA THR A 87 7.62 11.80 6.55
C THR A 87 7.34 13.28 6.84
N THR A 88 6.20 13.79 6.38
CA THR A 88 5.80 15.19 6.62
C THR A 88 5.52 15.44 8.10
N VAL A 89 4.84 14.52 8.78
CA VAL A 89 4.56 14.63 10.22
C VAL A 89 5.84 14.51 11.05
N ALA A 90 6.75 13.60 10.70
CA ALA A 90 8.04 13.47 11.37
C ALA A 90 8.87 14.76 11.28
N ALA A 91 8.97 15.35 10.08
CA ALA A 91 9.69 16.61 9.87
C ALA A 91 9.13 17.76 10.74
N ARG A 92 7.80 17.84 10.89
CA ARG A 92 7.16 18.85 11.77
C ARG A 92 7.48 18.62 13.25
N ARG A 93 7.53 17.36 13.69
CA ARG A 93 7.87 17.00 15.08
C ARG A 93 9.33 17.33 15.41
N ASP A 94 10.26 17.06 14.48
CA ASP A 94 11.69 17.33 14.67
C ASP A 94 11.96 18.83 14.87
N LEU A 95 11.27 19.69 14.11
CA LEU A 95 11.36 21.16 14.28
C LEU A 95 10.87 21.61 15.67
N ALA A 96 9.76 21.04 16.15
CA ALA A 96 9.22 21.36 17.48
C ALA A 96 10.15 20.93 18.63
N VAL A 97 10.90 19.83 18.47
CA VAL A 97 11.90 19.38 19.46
C VAL A 97 13.15 20.29 19.43
N GLY A 98 13.59 20.72 18.25
CA GLY A 98 14.72 21.64 18.09
C GLY A 98 14.52 22.97 18.82
N ASP A 99 13.34 23.58 18.70
CA ASP A 99 13.00 24.85 19.36
C ASP A 99 13.04 24.76 20.90
N VAL A 100 12.66 23.61 21.49
CA VAL A 100 12.70 23.42 22.96
C VAL A 100 14.13 23.27 23.46
N SER A 101 15.02 22.64 22.70
CA SER A 101 16.43 22.45 23.07
C SER A 101 17.30 23.70 22.92
N GLY A 102 16.90 24.66 22.07
CA GLY A 102 17.59 25.94 21.90
C GLY A 102 17.17 27.03 22.90
N ALA A 103 16.13 26.78 23.70
CA ALA A 103 15.59 27.71 24.70
C ALA A 103 16.03 27.40 26.15
N ALA A 104 16.91 26.40 26.35
CA ALA A 104 17.50 26.02 27.63
C ALA A 104 19.00 26.35 27.66
#